data_AF-A0A255S5T3-F1
#
_entry.id   AF-A0A255S5T3-F1
#
_cell.length_a   1.000
_cell.length_b   1.000
_cell.length_c   1.000
_cell.angle_alpha   90.00
_cell.angle_beta   90.00
_cell.angle_gamma   90.00
#
_symmetry.space_group_name_H-M   'P 1'
#
loop_
_entity.id
_entity.type
_entity.pdbx_description
1 polymer ?
#
loop_
_entity_poly.entity_id
_entity_poly.type
_entity_poly.pdbx_seq_one_letter_code
_entity_poly.pdbx_strand_id
1 'polypeptide(L)'
;MNKPKLLIAATMATLVLTACQHEFFQKQRYVDLVAEEFPVKDFDAGHTWATARELTMSVILPSADSYEVYMFTGIPAVSTTRLLQHVKLNGANRQSVNVSCPTFLSELWIAIVDAAGEVKEARIAVGTNEVNITADLSNAYLRGSTPAMLAGVSPQPYTFCFEDAFPQPGDYDFNDLVMGVQLNKRYAANTTDPDTLIISTNLKAVGTVNPIGAAMRLKGVNTAVVGTTYEAEDTYPYYKYGSSFVPTTEDRKFIEKTSEVNPANRDVCIPLFCDAHYAISKGSMDNAQQVVRCYYNTMTDEDMAEVATTGKLGMKVGTVKREFRVLFHQSSRASFNDFNMMDLDLFAVTSYNGGYFETHTMTYKADEVIHQYINGANQEVYSKNYIWALLVATDFRYAREGKVIGTLGANGYDGAYCTPSHSFFDWGRDRYNARDWYLYPDNTNTYR
;
A
#
# COMPACT_ATOMS: atom_id res chain seq x y z
N MET A 1 19.21 87.71 17.27
CA MET A 1 18.51 86.44 17.59
C MET A 1 18.34 85.64 16.32
N ASN A 2 18.78 84.39 16.37
CA ASN A 2 19.21 83.56 15.24
C ASN A 2 18.08 83.03 14.36
N LYS A 3 18.30 83.05 13.04
CA LYS A 3 17.70 82.11 12.08
C LYS A 3 18.68 80.96 11.82
N PRO A 4 18.22 79.70 11.80
CA PRO A 4 18.69 78.73 10.80
C PRO A 4 17.49 78.05 10.12
N LYS A 5 17.39 78.14 8.79
CA LYS A 5 17.91 77.18 7.79
C LYS A 5 17.32 75.77 7.94
N LEU A 6 16.35 75.54 7.05
CA LEU A 6 15.68 74.29 6.70
C LEU A 6 16.72 73.25 6.24
N LEU A 7 16.72 72.06 6.84
CA LEU A 7 17.32 70.86 6.27
C LEU A 7 16.22 69.80 6.13
N ILE A 8 16.05 69.34 4.90
CA ILE A 8 15.08 68.33 4.48
C ILE A 8 15.61 66.96 4.92
N ALA A 9 14.85 66.24 5.75
CA ALA A 9 15.06 64.83 6.03
C ALA A 9 13.88 64.05 5.45
N ALA A 10 14.12 63.32 4.37
CA ALA A 10 13.16 62.40 3.77
C ALA A 10 13.06 61.14 4.65
N THR A 11 11.94 60.96 5.33
CA THR A 11 11.61 59.71 6.03
C THR A 11 10.78 58.85 5.08
N MET A 12 11.37 57.77 4.56
CA MET A 12 10.63 56.71 3.87
C MET A 12 9.69 56.05 4.89
N ALA A 13 8.39 56.21 4.68
CA ALA A 13 7.38 55.43 5.38
C ALA A 13 7.37 54.01 4.80
N THR A 14 7.95 53.06 5.53
CA THR A 14 7.73 51.64 5.32
C THR A 14 6.27 51.32 5.68
N LEU A 15 5.41 51.17 4.67
CA LEU A 15 4.13 50.49 4.82
C LEU A 15 4.43 49.01 5.12
N VAL A 16 4.28 48.63 6.38
CA VAL A 16 4.11 47.24 6.76
C VAL A 16 2.71 46.83 6.31
N LEU A 17 2.62 46.21 5.14
CA LEU A 17 1.43 45.46 4.74
C LEU A 17 1.42 44.17 5.57
N THR A 18 0.70 44.18 6.69
CA THR A 18 0.22 42.94 7.32
C THR A 18 -0.75 42.28 6.35
N ALA A 19 -0.28 41.27 5.63
CA ALA A 19 -1.16 40.36 4.91
C ALA A 19 -2.01 39.61 5.94
N CYS A 20 -3.31 39.92 5.98
CA CYS A 20 -4.30 39.05 6.61
C CYS A 20 -4.27 37.70 5.88
N GLN A 21 -3.61 36.70 6.46
CA GLN A 21 -3.90 35.32 6.14
C GLN A 21 -5.26 35.00 6.77
N HIS A 22 -6.29 34.86 5.96
CA HIS A 22 -7.53 34.23 6.41
C HIS A 22 -7.25 32.73 6.60
N GLU A 23 -7.25 32.27 7.85
CA GLU A 23 -7.31 30.84 8.17
C GLU A 23 -8.73 30.32 7.84
N PHE A 24 -8.90 29.79 6.63
CA PHE A 24 -10.18 29.20 6.19
C PHE A 24 -10.38 27.74 6.65
N PHE A 25 -9.40 27.12 7.34
CA PHE A 25 -9.50 25.75 7.84
C PHE A 25 -9.94 25.71 9.31
N GLN A 26 -11.15 25.22 9.56
CA GLN A 26 -11.66 25.01 10.92
C GLN A 26 -11.35 23.58 11.40
N LYS A 27 -10.20 23.39 12.05
CA LYS A 27 -9.70 22.10 12.55
C LYS A 27 -10.74 21.26 13.28
N GLN A 28 -11.48 21.86 14.23
CA GLN A 28 -12.44 21.11 15.03
C GLN A 28 -13.63 20.63 14.20
N ARG A 29 -14.18 21.51 13.35
CA ARG A 29 -15.28 21.17 12.45
C ARG A 29 -14.91 20.03 11.50
N TYR A 30 -13.69 20.04 10.98
CA TYR A 30 -13.18 18.94 10.15
C TYR A 30 -13.17 17.61 10.91
N VAL A 31 -12.62 17.60 12.12
CA VAL A 31 -12.54 16.40 12.96
C VAL A 31 -13.93 15.84 13.24
N ASP A 32 -14.88 16.72 13.59
CA ASP A 32 -16.24 16.33 13.93
C ASP A 32 -16.94 15.71 12.72
N LEU A 33 -16.78 16.30 11.53
CA LEU A 33 -17.33 15.76 10.27
C LEU A 33 -16.77 14.36 9.96
N VAL A 34 -15.45 14.18 10.03
CA VAL A 34 -14.84 12.86 9.80
C VAL A 34 -15.34 11.84 10.81
N ALA A 35 -15.45 12.22 12.09
CA ALA A 35 -15.97 11.34 13.12
C ALA A 35 -17.44 10.95 12.90
N GLU A 36 -18.24 11.88 12.42
CA GLU A 36 -19.66 11.70 12.12
C GLU A 36 -19.90 10.78 10.92
N GLU A 37 -19.05 10.83 9.90
CA GLU A 37 -19.21 10.02 8.68
C GLU A 37 -18.50 8.66 8.78
N PHE A 38 -17.42 8.54 9.57
CA PHE A 38 -16.66 7.29 9.64
C PHE A 38 -17.53 6.11 10.11
N PRO A 39 -17.48 4.94 9.44
CA PRO A 39 -18.45 3.86 9.66
C PRO A 39 -18.32 3.15 11.01
N VAL A 40 -17.17 3.25 11.67
CA VAL A 40 -16.96 2.62 12.99
C VAL A 40 -16.95 3.69 14.07
N LYS A 41 -18.06 3.79 14.81
CA LYS A 41 -18.15 4.66 15.98
C LYS A 41 -17.31 4.11 17.13
N ASP A 42 -16.67 5.00 17.89
CA ASP A 42 -15.85 4.64 19.05
C ASP A 42 -14.78 3.57 18.74
N PHE A 43 -14.16 3.63 17.56
CA PHE A 43 -13.12 2.69 17.15
C PHE A 43 -11.87 2.80 18.07
N ASP A 44 -11.06 1.74 18.13
CA ASP A 44 -9.85 1.71 18.95
C ASP A 44 -8.83 2.76 18.49
N ALA A 45 -8.53 3.73 19.34
CA ALA A 45 -7.63 4.85 19.04
C ALA A 45 -6.16 4.45 18.77
N GLY A 46 -5.77 3.20 19.03
CA GLY A 46 -4.47 2.65 18.62
C GLY A 46 -4.58 1.57 17.53
N HIS A 47 -5.70 1.50 16.82
CA HIS A 47 -5.89 0.55 15.73
C HIS A 47 -4.95 0.88 14.56
N THR A 48 -4.28 -0.14 14.00
CA THR A 48 -3.33 0.02 12.89
C THR A 48 -3.96 -0.22 11.53
N TRP A 49 -5.18 -0.77 11.49
CA TRP A 49 -5.97 -1.02 10.28
C TRP A 49 -5.27 -1.84 9.18
N ALA A 50 -4.22 -2.57 9.57
CA ALA A 50 -3.53 -3.51 8.71
C ALA A 50 -3.95 -4.93 9.08
N THR A 51 -4.27 -5.75 8.08
CA THR A 51 -4.53 -7.18 8.29
C THR A 51 -3.28 -8.04 8.14
N ALA A 52 -2.11 -7.39 8.13
CA ALA A 52 -0.78 -7.98 8.21
C ALA A 52 0.05 -7.23 9.24
N ARG A 53 1.07 -7.91 9.74
CA ARG A 53 2.05 -7.39 10.68
C ARG A 53 3.44 -7.83 10.27
N GLU A 54 4.43 -7.05 10.66
CA GLU A 54 5.82 -7.50 10.57
C GLU A 54 6.15 -8.41 11.75
N LEU A 55 6.82 -9.52 11.45
CA LEU A 55 7.46 -10.39 12.44
C LEU A 55 8.96 -10.39 12.19
N THR A 56 9.74 -10.23 13.25
CA THR A 56 11.18 -10.45 13.25
C THR A 56 11.45 -11.92 13.60
N MET A 57 11.98 -12.68 12.63
CA MET A 57 12.27 -14.10 12.79
C MET A 57 13.75 -14.33 13.03
N SER A 58 14.07 -14.92 14.19
CA SER A 58 15.38 -15.50 14.49
C SER A 58 15.50 -16.91 13.88
N VAL A 59 16.27 -17.05 12.81
CA VAL A 59 16.51 -18.34 12.13
C VAL A 59 17.82 -18.95 12.61
N ILE A 60 17.77 -20.18 13.13
CA ILE A 60 18.94 -20.96 13.54
C ILE A 60 19.16 -22.04 12.48
N LEU A 61 20.27 -21.93 11.74
CA LEU A 61 20.60 -22.81 10.62
C LEU A 61 21.42 -24.04 11.08
N PRO A 62 21.35 -25.17 10.36
CA PRO A 62 22.04 -26.41 10.75
C PRO A 62 23.57 -26.34 10.74
N SER A 63 24.14 -25.49 9.89
CA SER A 63 25.59 -25.37 9.71
C SER A 63 25.98 -23.92 9.34
N ALA A 64 27.27 -23.71 9.08
CA ALA A 64 27.81 -22.45 8.60
C ALA A 64 27.67 -22.24 7.07
N ASP A 65 26.90 -23.08 6.38
CA ASP A 65 26.73 -22.99 4.93
C ASP A 65 25.70 -21.92 4.54
N SER A 66 25.64 -21.58 3.25
CA SER A 66 24.61 -20.69 2.72
C SER A 66 23.32 -21.47 2.44
N TYR A 67 22.18 -20.90 2.82
CA TYR A 67 20.86 -21.50 2.65
C TYR A 67 19.91 -20.50 2.01
N GLU A 68 19.07 -20.99 1.08
CA GLU A 68 17.83 -20.31 0.76
C GLU A 68 16.77 -20.69 1.78
N VAL A 69 16.03 -19.71 2.27
CA VAL A 69 15.02 -19.86 3.31
C VAL A 69 13.70 -19.32 2.79
N TYR A 70 12.69 -20.17 2.83
CA TYR A 70 11.35 -19.89 2.33
C TYR A 70 10.36 -19.92 3.49
N MET A 71 9.49 -18.93 3.55
CA MET A 71 8.47 -18.79 4.60
C MET A 71 7.09 -18.83 3.96
N PHE A 72 6.22 -19.66 4.52
CA PHE A 72 4.92 -19.99 3.93
C PHE A 72 3.79 -19.82 4.93
N THR A 73 2.60 -19.54 4.40
CA THR A 73 1.34 -19.49 5.17
C THR A 73 0.87 -20.86 5.68
N GLY A 74 1.46 -21.95 5.18
CA GLY A 74 1.09 -23.31 5.51
C GLY A 74 2.02 -24.33 4.86
N ILE A 75 1.58 -25.59 4.81
CA ILE A 75 2.37 -26.72 4.33
C ILE A 75 2.85 -26.49 2.87
N PRO A 76 4.15 -26.51 2.56
CA PRO A 76 4.65 -26.33 1.19
C PRO A 76 4.10 -27.42 0.24
N ALA A 77 4.13 -27.18 -1.08
CA ALA A 77 3.56 -28.06 -2.10
C ALA A 77 2.04 -28.34 -1.99
N VAL A 78 1.31 -27.53 -1.20
CA VAL A 78 -0.16 -27.49 -1.20
C VAL A 78 -0.61 -26.24 -1.96
N SER A 79 -1.57 -26.38 -2.86
CA SER A 79 -1.99 -25.28 -3.76
C SER A 79 -2.64 -24.08 -3.04
N THR A 80 -3.10 -24.25 -1.80
CA THR A 80 -3.62 -23.17 -0.96
C THR A 80 -2.51 -22.41 -0.22
N THR A 81 -1.31 -22.97 -0.17
CA THR A 81 -0.14 -22.35 0.49
C THR A 81 0.37 -21.18 -0.34
N ARG A 82 0.83 -20.15 0.36
CA ARG A 82 1.41 -18.95 -0.23
C ARG A 82 2.80 -18.70 0.33
N LEU A 83 3.69 -18.20 -0.53
CA LEU A 83 5.02 -17.75 -0.15
C LEU A 83 4.92 -16.34 0.45
N LEU A 84 5.33 -16.19 1.70
CA LEU A 84 5.38 -14.90 2.41
C LEU A 84 6.70 -14.18 2.16
N GLN A 85 7.82 -14.92 2.20
CA GLN A 85 9.16 -14.35 2.07
C GLN A 85 10.14 -15.42 1.58
N HIS A 86 11.13 -14.97 0.80
CA HIS A 86 12.26 -15.78 0.34
C HIS A 86 13.56 -15.01 0.62
N VAL A 87 14.43 -15.56 1.47
CA VAL A 87 15.72 -14.97 1.84
C VAL A 87 16.89 -15.90 1.55
N LYS A 88 18.08 -15.34 1.32
CA LYS A 88 19.33 -16.11 1.30
C LYS A 88 20.20 -15.69 2.46
N LEU A 89 20.49 -16.65 3.34
CA LEU A 89 21.24 -16.44 4.57
C LEU A 89 22.55 -17.22 4.52
N ASN A 90 23.59 -16.66 5.12
CA ASN A 90 24.89 -17.32 5.24
C ASN A 90 25.05 -17.81 6.68
N GLY A 91 25.44 -19.07 6.81
CA GLY A 91 25.58 -19.73 8.09
C GLY A 91 26.82 -19.29 8.85
N ALA A 92 26.58 -18.85 10.07
CA ALA A 92 27.42 -18.95 11.25
C ALA A 92 26.65 -18.07 12.23
N ASN A 93 25.90 -18.71 13.14
CA ASN A 93 24.99 -18.08 14.11
C ASN A 93 23.55 -17.82 13.64
N ARG A 94 22.71 -17.55 14.65
CA ARG A 94 21.33 -17.05 14.54
C ARG A 94 21.29 -15.81 13.64
N GLN A 95 20.47 -15.87 12.60
CA GLN A 95 20.20 -14.76 11.68
C GLN A 95 18.82 -14.16 12.01
N SER A 96 18.65 -12.87 11.78
CA SER A 96 17.36 -12.18 11.95
C SER A 96 16.86 -11.75 10.58
N VAL A 97 15.58 -11.96 10.30
CA VAL A 97 14.94 -11.51 9.06
C VAL A 97 13.53 -11.04 9.36
N ASN A 98 13.04 -10.07 8.60
CA ASN A 98 11.67 -9.60 8.70
C ASN A 98 10.73 -10.28 7.68
N VAL A 99 9.52 -10.59 8.12
CA VAL A 99 8.47 -11.17 7.28
C VAL A 99 7.12 -10.50 7.56
N SER A 100 6.44 -10.09 6.49
CA SER A 100 5.04 -9.69 6.56
C SER A 100 4.17 -10.94 6.73
N CYS A 101 3.40 -10.97 7.81
CA CYS A 101 2.55 -12.09 8.19
C CYS A 101 1.10 -11.63 8.33
N PRO A 102 0.14 -12.24 7.60
CA PRO A 102 -1.29 -12.01 7.81
C PRO A 102 -1.70 -12.25 9.27
N THR A 103 -2.53 -11.36 9.83
CA THR A 103 -2.88 -11.37 11.27
C THR A 103 -3.76 -12.55 11.68
N PHE A 104 -4.39 -13.23 10.73
CA PHE A 104 -5.21 -14.42 10.98
C PHE A 104 -4.39 -15.70 11.15
N LEU A 105 -3.10 -15.70 10.78
CA LEU A 105 -2.26 -16.89 10.90
C LEU A 105 -1.82 -17.09 12.35
N SER A 106 -2.04 -18.31 12.85
CA SER A 106 -1.52 -18.80 14.12
C SER A 106 -0.26 -19.65 13.98
N GLU A 107 0.17 -19.90 12.74
CA GLU A 107 1.35 -20.68 12.42
C GLU A 107 1.93 -20.32 11.06
N LEU A 108 3.21 -20.64 10.89
CA LEU A 108 3.96 -20.51 9.65
C LEU A 108 4.73 -21.80 9.38
N TRP A 109 5.05 -22.04 8.12
CA TRP A 109 6.01 -23.06 7.74
C TRP A 109 7.26 -22.40 7.18
N ILE A 110 8.41 -22.92 7.59
CA ILE A 110 9.71 -22.49 7.10
C ILE A 110 10.39 -23.69 6.45
N ALA A 111 10.98 -23.48 5.28
CA ALA A 111 11.82 -24.47 4.63
C ALA A 111 13.18 -23.85 4.30
N ILE A 112 14.23 -24.66 4.41
CA ILE A 112 15.58 -24.32 3.97
C ILE A 112 16.02 -25.25 2.87
N VAL A 113 16.79 -24.69 1.94
CA VAL A 113 17.41 -25.38 0.82
C VAL A 113 18.91 -25.14 0.91
N ASP A 114 19.69 -26.22 0.98
CA ASP A 114 21.14 -26.13 0.96
C ASP A 114 21.72 -26.08 -0.47
N ALA A 115 23.04 -25.99 -0.58
CA ALA A 115 23.72 -25.96 -1.88
C ALA A 115 23.56 -27.25 -2.71
N ALA A 116 23.21 -28.38 -2.09
CA ALA A 116 22.91 -29.63 -2.78
C ALA A 116 21.44 -29.70 -3.24
N GLY A 117 20.61 -28.74 -2.84
CA GLY A 117 19.18 -28.70 -3.14
C GLY A 117 18.33 -29.55 -2.19
N GLU A 118 18.90 -30.01 -1.07
CA GLU A 118 18.14 -30.75 -0.04
C GLU A 118 17.24 -29.80 0.73
N VAL A 119 15.96 -30.18 0.85
CA VAL A 119 14.95 -29.39 1.55
C VAL A 119 14.74 -29.93 2.97
N LYS A 120 14.82 -29.04 3.97
CA LYS A 120 14.38 -29.30 5.34
C LYS A 120 13.32 -28.29 5.77
N GLU A 121 12.36 -28.69 6.61
CA GLU A 121 11.28 -27.80 7.04
C GLU A 121 10.92 -27.90 8.53
N ALA A 122 10.29 -26.83 9.02
CA ALA A 122 9.72 -26.76 10.36
C ALA A 122 8.41 -25.94 10.37
N ARG A 123 7.52 -26.28 11.31
CA ARG A 123 6.31 -25.51 11.62
C ARG A 123 6.57 -24.65 12.84
N ILE A 124 6.23 -23.37 12.75
CA ILE A 124 6.43 -22.36 13.79
C ILE A 124 5.07 -21.85 14.23
N ALA A 125 4.76 -21.92 15.52
CA ALA A 125 3.58 -21.26 16.07
C ALA A 125 3.81 -19.74 16.08
N VAL A 126 2.75 -18.98 15.81
CA VAL A 126 2.78 -17.51 15.85
C VAL A 126 1.63 -17.03 16.73
N GLY A 127 1.98 -16.43 17.86
CA GLY A 127 1.01 -15.86 18.78
C GLY A 127 0.30 -14.63 18.19
N THR A 128 -0.92 -14.39 18.63
CA THR A 128 -1.78 -13.28 18.18
C THR A 128 -1.13 -11.89 18.29
N ASN A 129 -0.25 -11.68 19.27
CA ASN A 129 0.46 -10.39 19.47
C ASN A 129 1.98 -10.53 19.41
N GLU A 130 2.46 -11.67 18.91
CA GLU A 130 3.89 -11.91 18.78
C GLU A 130 4.49 -11.03 17.68
N VAL A 131 5.69 -10.54 17.94
CA VAL A 131 6.51 -9.73 17.03
C VAL A 131 7.89 -10.34 16.80
N ASN A 132 8.32 -11.25 17.67
CA ASN A 132 9.58 -11.98 17.56
C ASN A 132 9.30 -13.47 17.60
N ILE A 133 9.76 -14.22 16.59
CA ILE A 133 9.63 -15.68 16.53
C ILE A 133 11.00 -16.34 16.33
N THR A 134 11.15 -17.60 16.75
CA THR A 134 12.39 -18.36 16.52
C THR A 134 12.08 -19.60 15.69
N ALA A 135 12.84 -19.80 14.62
CA ALA A 135 12.83 -21.01 13.82
C ALA A 135 14.16 -21.76 14.02
N ASP A 136 14.13 -22.85 14.79
CA ASP A 136 15.28 -23.74 14.93
C ASP A 136 15.21 -24.87 13.91
N LEU A 137 16.12 -24.84 12.94
CA LEU A 137 16.16 -25.78 11.83
C LEU A 137 17.27 -26.82 12.01
N SER A 138 17.97 -26.85 13.15
CA SER A 138 19.09 -27.78 13.38
C SER A 138 18.68 -29.25 13.21
N ASN A 139 17.42 -29.57 13.52
CA ASN A 139 16.83 -30.92 13.43
C ASN A 139 15.63 -30.99 12.47
N ALA A 140 15.51 -30.06 11.52
CA ALA A 140 14.38 -30.01 10.60
C ALA A 140 14.28 -31.27 9.71
N TYR A 141 13.05 -31.67 9.40
CA TYR A 141 12.76 -32.93 8.69
C TYR A 141 13.12 -32.83 7.21
N LEU A 142 13.73 -33.88 6.66
CA LEU A 142 14.03 -33.98 5.22
C LEU A 142 12.73 -34.15 4.41
N ARG A 143 12.55 -33.32 3.38
CA ARG A 143 11.33 -33.28 2.56
C ARG A 143 11.53 -33.71 1.11
N GLY A 144 12.75 -33.62 0.56
CA GLY A 144 13.04 -33.90 -0.85
C GLY A 144 13.71 -32.71 -1.56
N SER A 145 13.26 -32.36 -2.78
CA SER A 145 13.87 -31.34 -3.64
C SER A 145 13.07 -30.03 -3.77
N THR A 146 13.76 -28.93 -4.10
CA THR A 146 13.19 -27.58 -4.24
C THR A 146 12.01 -27.47 -5.21
N PRO A 147 12.07 -28.04 -6.45
CA PRO A 147 10.96 -27.91 -7.39
C PRO A 147 9.65 -28.53 -6.88
N ALA A 148 9.74 -29.63 -6.13
CA ALA A 148 8.57 -30.27 -5.54
C ALA A 148 7.96 -29.42 -4.41
N MET A 149 8.81 -28.78 -3.59
CA MET A 149 8.36 -27.89 -2.52
C MET A 149 7.62 -26.65 -3.04
N LEU A 150 8.11 -26.06 -4.13
CA LEU A 150 7.53 -24.84 -4.72
C LEU A 150 6.40 -25.11 -5.72
N ALA A 151 6.14 -26.37 -6.06
CA ALA A 151 5.10 -26.73 -7.02
C ALA A 151 3.72 -26.22 -6.57
N GLY A 152 3.11 -25.36 -7.40
CA GLY A 152 1.78 -24.78 -7.13
C GLY A 152 1.76 -23.70 -6.05
N VAL A 153 2.89 -23.31 -5.48
CA VAL A 153 2.98 -22.20 -4.53
C VAL A 153 3.10 -20.89 -5.29
N SER A 154 2.28 -19.92 -4.91
CA SER A 154 2.35 -18.54 -5.41
C SER A 154 2.69 -17.57 -4.29
N PRO A 155 3.24 -16.38 -4.59
CA PRO A 155 3.41 -15.33 -3.60
C PRO A 155 2.10 -14.97 -2.89
N GLN A 156 2.18 -14.60 -1.62
CA GLN A 156 1.04 -14.10 -0.86
C GLN A 156 0.48 -12.84 -1.52
N PRO A 157 -0.80 -12.84 -1.93
CA PRO A 157 -1.46 -11.65 -2.42
C PRO A 157 -1.79 -10.70 -1.26
N TYR A 158 -1.65 -9.42 -1.53
CA TYR A 158 -2.18 -8.33 -0.74
C TYR A 158 -3.05 -7.46 -1.63
N THR A 159 -4.02 -6.78 -1.07
CA THR A 159 -4.87 -5.83 -1.78
C THR A 159 -4.87 -4.51 -1.02
N PHE A 160 -4.49 -3.46 -1.72
CA PHE A 160 -4.62 -2.09 -1.27
C PHE A 160 -5.94 -1.53 -1.81
N CYS A 161 -6.70 -0.89 -0.94
CA CYS A 161 -8.01 -0.32 -1.22
C CYS A 161 -8.00 1.14 -0.74
N PHE A 162 -8.44 2.08 -1.57
CA PHE A 162 -8.39 3.51 -1.28
C PHE A 162 -9.74 4.18 -1.49
N GLU A 163 -9.95 5.24 -0.73
CA GLU A 163 -10.93 6.30 -0.96
C GLU A 163 -10.28 7.45 -1.75
N ASP A 164 -11.05 8.15 -2.58
CA ASP A 164 -10.63 9.31 -3.36
C ASP A 164 -10.80 10.64 -2.61
N ALA A 165 -11.62 10.63 -1.57
CA ALA A 165 -12.16 11.84 -0.95
C ALA A 165 -11.18 12.57 -0.03
N PHE A 166 -10.04 11.95 0.33
CA PHE A 166 -9.08 12.54 1.28
C PHE A 166 -8.66 13.97 0.82
N PRO A 167 -8.75 14.99 1.70
CA PRO A 167 -8.97 14.91 3.15
C PRO A 167 -10.44 14.88 3.61
N GLN A 168 -11.43 15.04 2.74
CA GLN A 168 -12.85 14.97 3.11
C GLN A 168 -13.27 13.55 3.50
N PRO A 169 -14.35 13.40 4.32
CA PRO A 169 -14.96 12.10 4.52
C PRO A 169 -15.36 11.46 3.18
N GLY A 170 -15.12 10.16 3.07
CA GLY A 170 -15.55 9.35 1.93
C GLY A 170 -16.86 8.61 2.20
N ASP A 171 -17.28 7.74 1.28
CA ASP A 171 -18.41 6.83 1.51
C ASP A 171 -17.96 5.49 2.12
N TYR A 172 -16.64 5.29 2.24
CA TYR A 172 -15.99 4.21 2.98
C TYR A 172 -16.34 2.82 2.44
N ASP A 173 -16.56 2.70 1.13
CA ASP A 173 -16.63 1.41 0.43
C ASP A 173 -15.22 0.89 0.03
N PHE A 174 -14.21 1.76 0.08
CA PHE A 174 -12.81 1.56 -0.24
C PHE A 174 -12.57 0.98 -1.64
N ASN A 175 -13.41 1.30 -2.62
CA ASN A 175 -13.26 0.79 -3.97
C ASN A 175 -12.86 1.83 -5.03
N ASP A 176 -12.67 3.10 -4.65
CA ASP A 176 -12.26 4.18 -5.56
C ASP A 176 -10.96 3.86 -6.30
N LEU A 177 -10.04 3.18 -5.63
CA LEU A 177 -8.92 2.50 -6.26
C LEU A 177 -8.62 1.17 -5.55
N VAL A 178 -8.58 0.07 -6.31
CA VAL A 178 -8.24 -1.26 -5.78
C VAL A 178 -7.07 -1.87 -6.53
N MET A 179 -5.99 -2.16 -5.79
CA MET A 179 -4.72 -2.67 -6.31
C MET A 179 -4.33 -3.98 -5.62
N GLY A 180 -4.31 -5.08 -6.38
CA GLY A 180 -3.66 -6.32 -5.92
C GLY A 180 -2.14 -6.21 -6.07
N VAL A 181 -1.38 -6.68 -5.07
CA VAL A 181 0.08 -6.65 -5.06
C VAL A 181 0.64 -7.98 -4.55
N GLN A 182 1.71 -8.46 -5.18
CA GLN A 182 2.49 -9.61 -4.79
C GLN A 182 3.98 -9.28 -4.88
N LEU A 183 4.78 -9.76 -3.91
CA LEU A 183 6.23 -9.63 -3.92
C LEU A 183 6.88 -10.98 -4.19
N ASN A 184 7.90 -10.98 -5.04
CA ASN A 184 8.78 -12.13 -5.23
C ASN A 184 10.25 -11.67 -5.27
N LYS A 185 11.16 -12.55 -4.87
CA LYS A 185 12.60 -12.28 -4.79
C LYS A 185 13.36 -13.29 -5.61
N ARG A 186 14.22 -12.78 -6.50
CA ARG A 186 15.17 -13.58 -7.28
C ARG A 186 16.58 -13.21 -6.89
N TYR A 187 17.29 -14.20 -6.37
CA TYR A 187 18.68 -14.09 -5.96
C TYR A 187 19.58 -14.28 -7.20
N ALA A 188 20.56 -13.40 -7.38
CA ALA A 188 21.55 -13.58 -8.43
C ALA A 188 22.37 -14.87 -8.21
N ALA A 189 22.72 -15.54 -9.31
CA ALA A 189 23.52 -16.77 -9.27
C ALA A 189 25.01 -16.50 -8.96
N ASN A 190 25.51 -15.32 -9.35
CA ASN A 190 26.88 -14.88 -9.12
C ASN A 190 26.90 -13.60 -8.26
N THR A 191 28.07 -13.21 -7.78
CA THR A 191 28.25 -12.09 -6.85
C THR A 191 28.38 -10.72 -7.53
N THR A 192 28.26 -10.67 -8.87
CA THR A 192 28.38 -9.43 -9.65
C THR A 192 27.04 -8.92 -10.16
N ASP A 193 26.06 -9.80 -10.37
CA ASP A 193 24.74 -9.44 -10.85
C ASP A 193 23.83 -9.00 -9.69
N PRO A 194 22.93 -8.02 -9.88
CA PRO A 194 22.04 -7.55 -8.83
C PRO A 194 20.96 -8.58 -8.46
N ASP A 195 20.51 -8.53 -7.22
CA ASP A 195 19.29 -9.24 -6.82
C ASP A 195 18.07 -8.51 -7.32
N THR A 196 17.01 -9.25 -7.63
CA THR A 196 15.80 -8.67 -8.21
C THR A 196 14.63 -8.80 -7.24
N LEU A 197 14.12 -7.67 -6.79
CA LEU A 197 12.78 -7.59 -6.20
C LEU A 197 11.79 -7.44 -7.35
N ILE A 198 10.82 -8.36 -7.40
CA ILE A 198 9.76 -8.38 -8.40
C ILE A 198 8.46 -8.00 -7.69
N ILE A 199 7.86 -6.89 -8.13
CA ILE A 199 6.60 -6.37 -7.61
C ILE A 199 5.55 -6.54 -8.70
N SER A 200 4.65 -7.50 -8.51
CA SER A 200 3.52 -7.72 -9.42
C SER A 200 2.31 -6.96 -8.90
N THR A 201 1.78 -6.07 -9.72
CA THR A 201 0.59 -5.27 -9.44
C THR A 201 -0.58 -5.69 -10.33
N ASN A 202 -1.80 -5.49 -9.84
CA ASN A 202 -3.04 -5.76 -10.55
C ASN A 202 -4.07 -4.67 -10.23
N LEU A 203 -4.30 -3.74 -11.15
CA LEU A 203 -5.38 -2.74 -11.04
C LEU A 203 -6.72 -3.45 -11.24
N LYS A 204 -7.45 -3.64 -10.14
CA LYS A 204 -8.67 -4.45 -10.06
C LYS A 204 -9.91 -3.61 -10.37
N ALA A 205 -10.01 -2.41 -9.79
CA ALA A 205 -11.16 -1.53 -9.89
C ALA A 205 -10.79 -0.06 -9.75
N VAL A 206 -11.70 0.79 -10.26
CA VAL A 206 -11.71 2.24 -10.07
C VAL A 206 -13.15 2.66 -9.81
N GLY A 207 -13.48 2.90 -8.54
CA GLY A 207 -14.82 3.19 -8.03
C GLY A 207 -15.21 4.66 -7.96
N THR A 208 -14.46 5.54 -8.62
CA THR A 208 -14.77 6.97 -8.67
C THR A 208 -14.93 7.45 -10.10
N VAL A 209 -15.51 8.63 -10.29
CA VAL A 209 -15.45 9.42 -11.55
C VAL A 209 -14.40 10.54 -11.48
N ASN A 210 -13.82 10.78 -10.32
CA ASN A 210 -12.76 11.78 -10.13
C ASN A 210 -11.43 11.23 -10.63
N PRO A 211 -10.57 12.05 -11.26
CA PRO A 211 -9.23 11.61 -11.63
C PRO A 211 -8.41 11.21 -10.41
N ILE A 212 -7.79 10.02 -10.47
CA ILE A 212 -6.97 9.46 -9.40
C ILE A 212 -5.70 8.84 -10.00
N GLY A 213 -4.54 9.23 -9.48
CA GLY A 213 -3.23 8.68 -9.83
C GLY A 213 -2.72 7.74 -8.73
N ALA A 214 -1.64 7.00 -8.99
CA ALA A 214 -1.00 6.19 -7.96
C ALA A 214 0.51 6.01 -8.18
N ALA A 215 1.22 5.87 -7.07
CA ALA A 215 2.64 5.54 -7.03
C ALA A 215 2.92 4.57 -5.87
N MET A 216 4.11 3.98 -5.87
CA MET A 216 4.58 3.14 -4.77
C MET A 216 5.97 3.56 -4.31
N ARG A 217 6.13 3.79 -3.01
CA ARG A 217 7.41 4.05 -2.35
C ARG A 217 7.92 2.77 -1.71
N LEU A 218 9.23 2.53 -1.86
CA LEU A 218 9.92 1.43 -1.18
C LEU A 218 10.63 2.02 0.04
N LYS A 219 10.04 1.85 1.23
CA LYS A 219 10.53 2.43 2.48
C LYS A 219 11.91 1.85 2.83
N GLY A 220 12.86 2.72 3.17
CA GLY A 220 14.22 2.33 3.54
C GLY A 220 15.11 1.96 2.35
N VAL A 221 14.62 2.07 1.11
CA VAL A 221 15.36 1.72 -0.11
C VAL A 221 15.65 3.00 -0.89
N ASN A 222 16.93 3.33 -1.08
CA ASN A 222 17.35 4.52 -1.82
C ASN A 222 18.20 4.17 -3.06
N THR A 223 18.62 5.18 -3.82
CA THR A 223 19.37 4.95 -5.07
C THR A 223 20.78 4.40 -4.87
N ALA A 224 21.35 4.48 -3.65
CA ALA A 224 22.58 3.76 -3.30
C ALA A 224 22.33 2.24 -3.10
N VAL A 225 21.09 1.84 -2.80
CA VAL A 225 20.69 0.44 -2.61
C VAL A 225 20.32 -0.22 -3.93
N VAL A 226 19.72 0.51 -4.89
CA VAL A 226 19.12 -0.08 -6.11
C VAL A 226 19.50 0.59 -7.44
N GLY A 227 20.31 1.66 -7.42
CA GLY A 227 20.56 2.50 -8.60
C GLY A 227 19.43 3.53 -8.84
N THR A 228 19.39 4.14 -10.02
CA THR A 228 18.51 5.31 -10.32
C THR A 228 17.25 4.96 -11.12
N THR A 229 17.11 3.71 -11.58
CA THR A 229 16.02 3.27 -12.46
C THR A 229 15.43 1.95 -12.00
N TYR A 230 14.18 1.71 -12.39
CA TYR A 230 13.53 0.41 -12.29
C TYR A 230 13.24 -0.16 -13.68
N GLU A 231 12.97 -1.46 -13.77
CA GLU A 231 12.45 -2.08 -14.97
C GLU A 231 10.95 -2.32 -14.83
N ALA A 232 10.21 -2.22 -15.93
CA ALA A 232 8.80 -2.57 -15.97
C ALA A 232 8.45 -3.18 -17.32
N GLU A 233 7.44 -4.06 -17.31
CA GLU A 233 6.79 -4.49 -18.55
C GLU A 233 5.87 -3.36 -19.03
N ASP A 234 6.15 -2.83 -20.22
CA ASP A 234 5.31 -1.82 -20.85
C ASP A 234 4.29 -2.51 -21.75
N THR A 235 3.02 -2.40 -21.39
CA THR A 235 1.90 -2.89 -22.21
C THR A 235 1.18 -1.76 -22.94
N TYR A 236 1.23 -0.52 -22.42
CA TYR A 236 0.64 0.71 -23.01
C TYR A 236 1.13 1.98 -22.25
N PRO A 237 0.96 3.21 -22.77
CA PRO A 237 1.53 4.44 -22.19
C PRO A 237 0.72 5.01 -21.01
N TYR A 238 0.76 4.33 -19.87
CA TYR A 238 0.04 4.64 -18.61
C TYR A 238 0.29 6.05 -18.02
N TYR A 239 1.32 6.75 -18.50
CA TYR A 239 1.76 8.05 -18.02
C TYR A 239 1.20 9.23 -18.82
N LYS A 240 0.47 8.97 -19.92
CA LYS A 240 0.13 9.97 -20.93
C LYS A 240 -0.78 11.11 -20.43
N TYR A 241 -1.65 10.85 -19.46
CA TYR A 241 -2.63 11.80 -18.95
C TYR A 241 -2.56 11.92 -17.43
N GLY A 242 -2.67 13.13 -16.88
CA GLY A 242 -2.65 13.36 -15.44
C GLY A 242 -1.24 13.46 -14.83
N SER A 243 -0.20 13.79 -15.61
CA SER A 243 1.19 13.87 -15.13
C SER A 243 1.41 14.88 -13.98
N SER A 244 0.46 15.78 -13.74
CA SER A 244 0.46 16.67 -12.58
C SER A 244 0.14 15.95 -11.26
N PHE A 245 -0.55 14.81 -11.30
CA PHE A 245 -0.84 13.97 -10.12
C PHE A 245 0.39 13.15 -9.73
N VAL A 246 0.95 12.41 -10.68
CA VAL A 246 2.14 11.59 -10.44
C VAL A 246 3.17 11.94 -11.51
N PRO A 247 4.34 12.49 -11.13
CA PRO A 247 5.39 12.77 -12.09
C PRO A 247 5.96 11.47 -12.63
N THR A 248 6.12 11.40 -13.94
CA THR A 248 6.67 10.24 -14.64
C THR A 248 7.74 10.67 -15.62
N THR A 249 8.73 9.82 -15.85
CA THR A 249 9.70 9.99 -16.94
C THR A 249 9.68 8.77 -17.83
N GLU A 250 9.80 8.94 -19.14
CA GLU A 250 9.92 7.82 -20.11
C GLU A 250 11.13 6.92 -19.79
N ASP A 251 12.16 7.48 -19.13
CA ASP A 251 13.39 6.78 -18.74
C ASP A 251 13.24 5.80 -17.56
N ARG A 252 12.03 5.61 -17.00
CA ARG A 252 11.78 4.74 -15.84
C ARG A 252 12.68 5.05 -14.64
N LYS A 253 12.94 6.35 -14.42
CA LYS A 253 13.64 6.84 -13.24
C LYS A 253 12.72 6.78 -12.04
N PHE A 254 13.30 6.50 -10.87
CA PHE A 254 12.57 6.69 -9.64
C PHE A 254 12.18 8.16 -9.46
N ILE A 255 11.02 8.41 -8.86
CA ILE A 255 10.62 9.76 -8.47
C ILE A 255 11.51 10.18 -7.30
N GLU A 256 12.23 11.28 -7.52
CA GLU A 256 13.06 11.90 -6.51
C GLU A 256 12.45 13.27 -6.10
N LYS A 257 11.87 13.38 -4.89
CA LYS A 257 11.58 14.65 -4.18
C LYS A 257 12.80 15.58 -4.14
N THR A 258 12.68 16.77 -4.70
CA THR A 258 13.82 17.68 -4.92
C THR A 258 14.12 18.63 -3.76
N SER A 259 13.31 18.64 -2.70
CA SER A 259 13.26 19.77 -1.76
C SER A 259 13.71 19.52 -0.31
N GLU A 260 14.26 18.36 0.04
CA GLU A 260 14.75 18.09 1.40
C GLU A 260 16.25 17.78 1.48
N VAL A 261 16.88 18.25 2.55
CA VAL A 261 18.31 18.18 2.82
C VAL A 261 18.76 16.71 2.88
N ASN A 262 19.59 16.30 1.91
CA ASN A 262 20.28 14.99 1.76
C ASN A 262 19.63 13.99 0.76
N PRO A 263 19.97 14.09 -0.54
CA PRO A 263 19.45 13.18 -1.57
C PRO A 263 19.90 11.71 -1.45
N ALA A 264 20.98 11.40 -0.71
CA ALA A 264 21.53 10.04 -0.62
C ALA A 264 20.70 9.08 0.27
N ASN A 265 19.80 9.60 1.10
CA ASN A 265 18.99 8.81 2.04
C ASN A 265 17.50 8.79 1.67
N ARG A 266 17.14 9.09 0.42
CA ARG A 266 15.74 9.22 0.01
C ARG A 266 15.17 7.91 -0.51
N ASP A 267 14.02 7.53 0.03
CA ASP A 267 13.26 6.38 -0.45
C ASP A 267 12.97 6.52 -1.94
N VAL A 268 13.16 5.44 -2.71
CA VAL A 268 12.81 5.39 -4.12
C VAL A 268 11.30 5.24 -4.28
N CYS A 269 10.75 5.90 -5.30
CA CYS A 269 9.33 5.83 -5.61
C CYS A 269 9.13 5.53 -7.10
N ILE A 270 8.19 4.63 -7.40
CA ILE A 270 7.85 4.16 -8.74
C ILE A 270 6.44 4.66 -9.09
N PRO A 271 6.27 5.41 -10.19
CA PRO A 271 4.93 5.76 -10.66
C PRO A 271 4.22 4.53 -11.22
N LEU A 272 2.96 4.32 -10.81
CA LEU A 272 2.13 3.24 -11.33
C LEU A 272 1.30 3.72 -12.53
N PHE A 273 0.59 4.83 -12.35
CA PHE A 273 -0.19 5.51 -13.38
C PHE A 273 -0.57 6.92 -12.92
N CYS A 274 -0.77 7.78 -13.91
CA CYS A 274 -1.16 9.17 -13.69
C CYS A 274 -2.68 9.38 -13.64
N ASP A 275 -3.43 8.45 -14.24
CA ASP A 275 -4.90 8.43 -14.27
C ASP A 275 -5.36 6.95 -14.31
N ALA A 276 -6.06 6.51 -13.26
CA ALA A 276 -6.48 5.13 -13.09
C ALA A 276 -7.53 4.70 -14.12
N HIS A 277 -8.40 5.61 -14.57
CA HIS A 277 -9.39 5.33 -15.62
C HIS A 277 -8.71 5.06 -16.95
N TYR A 278 -7.73 5.88 -17.31
CA TYR A 278 -6.91 5.65 -18.50
C TYR A 278 -6.14 4.33 -18.39
N ALA A 279 -5.61 4.02 -17.20
CA ALA A 279 -4.89 2.79 -16.95
C ALA A 279 -5.78 1.54 -17.07
N ILE A 280 -6.88 1.48 -16.32
CA ILE A 280 -7.74 0.28 -16.25
C ILE A 280 -8.45 0.00 -17.58
N SER A 281 -8.76 1.05 -18.34
CA SER A 281 -9.34 0.94 -19.68
C SER A 281 -8.31 0.65 -20.78
N LYS A 282 -7.03 0.46 -20.42
CA LYS A 282 -5.90 0.20 -21.32
C LYS A 282 -5.75 1.27 -22.40
N GLY A 283 -5.96 2.52 -21.99
CA GLY A 283 -5.80 3.71 -22.82
C GLY A 283 -7.01 4.09 -23.66
N SER A 284 -8.20 3.61 -23.31
CA SER A 284 -9.44 3.93 -24.03
C SER A 284 -9.82 5.40 -23.84
N MET A 285 -10.35 6.01 -24.89
CA MET A 285 -10.81 7.40 -24.93
C MET A 285 -12.18 7.45 -25.60
N ASP A 286 -12.96 8.48 -25.29
CA ASP A 286 -14.21 8.73 -26.01
C ASP A 286 -13.98 9.35 -27.40
N ASN A 287 -15.08 9.61 -28.12
CA ASN A 287 -15.05 10.25 -29.45
C ASN A 287 -14.46 11.67 -29.43
N ALA A 288 -14.45 12.35 -28.28
CA ALA A 288 -13.87 13.66 -28.08
C ALA A 288 -12.39 13.59 -27.61
N GLN A 289 -11.78 12.40 -27.64
CA GLN A 289 -10.43 12.15 -27.16
C GLN A 289 -10.25 12.59 -25.71
N GLN A 290 -11.25 12.34 -24.86
CA GLN A 290 -11.17 12.47 -23.41
C GLN A 290 -11.10 11.10 -22.73
N VAL A 291 -10.44 11.04 -21.57
CA VAL A 291 -10.41 9.84 -20.73
C VAL A 291 -11.84 9.56 -20.24
N VAL A 292 -12.32 8.33 -20.44
CA VAL A 292 -13.64 7.91 -19.98
C VAL A 292 -13.58 7.67 -18.48
N ARG A 293 -14.19 8.57 -17.68
CA ARG A 293 -14.25 8.44 -16.22
C ARG A 293 -15.61 7.91 -15.80
N CYS A 294 -15.61 6.66 -15.37
CA CYS A 294 -16.78 5.89 -14.99
C CYS A 294 -16.37 4.83 -13.96
N TYR A 295 -17.35 4.15 -13.36
CA TYR A 295 -17.12 3.16 -12.32
C TYR A 295 -16.68 1.82 -12.94
N TYR A 296 -15.39 1.51 -12.84
CA TYR A 296 -14.81 0.29 -13.40
C TYR A 296 -14.77 -0.83 -12.36
N ASN A 297 -15.46 -1.94 -12.67
CA ASN A 297 -15.49 -3.16 -11.85
C ASN A 297 -16.04 -2.99 -10.42
N THR A 298 -16.79 -1.94 -10.10
CA THR A 298 -17.43 -1.77 -8.77
C THR A 298 -18.95 -1.95 -8.78
N MET A 299 -19.55 -1.96 -9.98
CA MET A 299 -20.99 -2.06 -10.21
C MET A 299 -21.40 -3.42 -10.79
N THR A 300 -22.53 -3.96 -10.33
CA THR A 300 -23.16 -5.15 -10.92
C THR A 300 -23.93 -4.81 -12.20
N ASP A 301 -24.37 -5.84 -12.94
CA ASP A 301 -25.20 -5.60 -14.14
C ASP A 301 -26.55 -4.94 -13.80
N GLU A 302 -27.07 -5.21 -12.60
CA GLU A 302 -28.28 -4.56 -12.10
C GLU A 302 -28.03 -3.08 -11.81
N ASP A 303 -26.94 -2.73 -11.14
CA ASP A 303 -26.56 -1.32 -10.89
C ASP A 303 -26.37 -0.54 -12.20
N MET A 304 -25.75 -1.19 -13.20
CA MET A 304 -25.52 -0.59 -14.52
C MET A 304 -26.80 -0.52 -15.39
N ALA A 305 -27.84 -1.30 -15.09
CA ALA A 305 -29.11 -1.19 -15.82
C ALA A 305 -29.90 0.07 -15.42
N GLU A 306 -29.61 0.66 -14.26
CA GLU A 306 -30.29 1.84 -13.72
C GLU A 306 -29.65 3.18 -14.12
N VAL A 307 -28.76 3.18 -15.13
CA VAL A 307 -28.02 4.37 -15.61
C VAL A 307 -28.95 5.52 -16.01
N ALA A 308 -30.15 5.23 -16.52
CA ALA A 308 -31.12 6.23 -16.96
C ALA A 308 -31.64 7.15 -15.83
N THR A 309 -31.55 6.71 -14.57
CA THR A 309 -32.09 7.42 -13.40
C THR A 309 -30.97 7.99 -12.51
N THR A 310 -29.83 7.31 -12.42
CA THR A 310 -28.74 7.66 -11.49
C THR A 310 -27.60 8.43 -12.14
N GLY A 311 -27.45 8.36 -13.48
CA GLY A 311 -26.33 8.96 -14.20
C GLY A 311 -24.97 8.30 -13.92
N LYS A 312 -24.91 7.24 -13.10
CA LYS A 312 -23.68 6.49 -12.80
C LYS A 312 -23.39 5.52 -13.94
N LEU A 313 -22.44 5.84 -14.80
CA LEU A 313 -21.97 4.92 -15.84
C LEU A 313 -21.00 3.90 -15.22
N GLY A 314 -21.32 2.61 -15.32
CA GLY A 314 -20.41 1.52 -14.91
C GLY A 314 -19.85 0.77 -16.13
N MET A 315 -18.65 0.20 -15.98
CA MET A 315 -18.02 -0.64 -16.99
C MET A 315 -17.31 -1.84 -16.38
N LYS A 316 -17.46 -3.01 -17.02
CA LYS A 316 -16.72 -4.23 -16.67
C LYS A 316 -15.54 -4.41 -17.63
N VAL A 317 -14.34 -4.51 -17.09
CA VAL A 317 -13.10 -4.67 -17.86
C VAL A 317 -12.19 -5.72 -17.24
N GLY A 318 -11.38 -6.37 -18.06
CA GLY A 318 -10.32 -7.24 -17.55
C GLY A 318 -9.29 -6.43 -16.78
N THR A 319 -8.85 -6.95 -15.63
CA THR A 319 -7.87 -6.26 -14.78
C THR A 319 -6.55 -6.01 -15.50
N VAL A 320 -5.79 -5.01 -15.04
CA VAL A 320 -4.52 -4.62 -15.64
C VAL A 320 -3.37 -5.05 -14.74
N LYS A 321 -2.61 -6.04 -15.21
CA LYS A 321 -1.43 -6.56 -14.51
C LYS A 321 -0.16 -5.91 -15.02
N ARG A 322 0.77 -5.63 -14.11
CA ARG A 322 2.11 -5.12 -14.44
C ARG A 322 3.13 -5.68 -13.47
N GLU A 323 4.33 -5.91 -13.97
CA GLU A 323 5.47 -6.30 -13.17
C GLU A 323 6.52 -5.20 -13.18
N PHE A 324 7.01 -4.85 -11.99
CA PHE A 324 8.14 -3.95 -11.79
C PHE A 324 9.30 -4.72 -11.19
N ARG A 325 10.51 -4.44 -11.67
CA ARG A 325 11.74 -5.06 -11.18
C ARG A 325 12.67 -4.01 -10.64
N VAL A 326 13.07 -4.19 -9.40
CA VAL A 326 14.02 -3.32 -8.69
C VAL A 326 15.28 -4.12 -8.43
N LEU A 327 16.41 -3.59 -8.90
CA LEU A 327 17.70 -4.27 -8.92
C LEU A 327 18.54 -3.85 -7.72
N PHE A 328 18.55 -4.66 -6.67
CA PHE A 328 19.35 -4.40 -5.47
C PHE A 328 20.82 -4.71 -5.74
N HIS A 329 21.69 -3.78 -5.32
CA HIS A 329 23.13 -3.99 -5.35
C HIS A 329 23.49 -5.18 -4.45
N GLN A 330 24.44 -6.01 -4.89
CA GLN A 330 24.89 -7.18 -4.12
C GLN A 330 25.39 -6.82 -2.71
N SER A 331 26.02 -5.66 -2.55
CA SER A 331 26.45 -5.12 -1.26
C SER A 331 25.30 -4.81 -0.30
N SER A 332 24.07 -4.71 -0.80
CA SER A 332 22.86 -4.36 -0.07
C SER A 332 21.94 -5.57 0.16
N ARG A 333 22.49 -6.80 0.11
CA ARG A 333 21.77 -8.06 0.32
C ARG A 333 20.96 -8.10 1.62
N ALA A 334 21.46 -7.51 2.70
CA ALA A 334 20.74 -7.45 3.97
C ALA A 334 19.43 -6.67 3.82
N SER A 335 19.47 -5.48 3.23
CA SER A 335 18.28 -4.69 2.89
C SER A 335 17.34 -5.44 1.95
N PHE A 336 17.88 -6.17 0.97
CA PHE A 336 17.08 -7.02 0.09
C PHE A 336 16.39 -8.16 0.85
N ASN A 337 17.06 -8.82 1.80
CA ASN A 337 16.49 -9.89 2.60
C ASN A 337 15.35 -9.37 3.49
N ASP A 338 15.54 -8.23 4.15
CA ASP A 338 14.57 -7.68 5.10
C ASP A 338 13.35 -7.01 4.44
N PHE A 339 13.50 -6.49 3.22
CA PHE A 339 12.41 -5.85 2.51
C PHE A 339 11.19 -6.78 2.38
N ASN A 340 10.02 -6.34 2.84
CA ASN A 340 8.79 -7.10 2.80
C ASN A 340 7.57 -6.20 2.47
N MET A 341 6.36 -6.77 2.48
CA MET A 341 5.15 -6.02 2.10
C MET A 341 4.89 -4.82 3.02
N MET A 342 5.29 -4.87 4.29
CA MET A 342 5.10 -3.76 5.21
C MET A 342 5.99 -2.56 4.87
N ASP A 343 7.08 -2.76 4.12
CA ASP A 343 7.96 -1.70 3.62
C ASP A 343 7.48 -1.06 2.30
N LEU A 344 6.40 -1.60 1.71
CA LEU A 344 5.82 -1.07 0.48
C LEU A 344 4.68 -0.12 0.80
N ASP A 345 4.89 1.15 0.49
CA ASP A 345 3.89 2.20 0.62
C ASP A 345 3.28 2.51 -0.75
N LEU A 346 2.18 1.84 -1.07
CA LEU A 346 1.35 2.19 -2.23
C LEU A 346 0.36 3.27 -1.80
N PHE A 347 0.29 4.35 -2.57
CA PHE A 347 -0.60 5.47 -2.28
C PHE A 347 -1.29 6.01 -3.53
N ALA A 348 -2.50 6.51 -3.32
CA ALA A 348 -3.27 7.20 -4.33
C ALA A 348 -3.00 8.71 -4.29
N VAL A 349 -3.18 9.39 -5.42
CA VAL A 349 -3.09 10.85 -5.52
C VAL A 349 -4.37 11.39 -6.13
N THR A 350 -5.04 12.31 -5.43
CA THR A 350 -6.23 13.01 -5.92
C THR A 350 -6.05 14.51 -5.86
N SER A 351 -6.92 15.26 -6.53
CA SER A 351 -6.91 16.72 -6.48
C SER A 351 -8.02 17.24 -5.56
N TYR A 352 -7.68 18.22 -4.74
CA TYR A 352 -8.63 18.85 -3.83
C TYR A 352 -8.26 20.33 -3.63
N ASN A 353 -9.25 21.23 -3.77
CA ASN A 353 -9.08 22.69 -3.65
C ASN A 353 -7.86 23.27 -4.41
N GLY A 354 -7.57 22.71 -5.59
CA GLY A 354 -6.45 23.14 -6.44
C GLY A 354 -5.06 22.62 -6.02
N GLY A 355 -4.98 21.77 -4.98
CA GLY A 355 -3.79 21.02 -4.60
C GLY A 355 -3.89 19.54 -4.92
N TYR A 356 -2.80 18.81 -4.68
CA TYR A 356 -2.72 17.35 -4.79
C TYR A 356 -2.48 16.74 -3.41
N PHE A 357 -3.24 15.70 -3.10
CA PHE A 357 -3.24 15.04 -1.81
C PHE A 357 -2.93 13.56 -2.00
N GLU A 358 -2.18 12.99 -1.05
CA GLU A 358 -1.77 11.59 -1.09
C GLU A 358 -2.55 10.80 -0.04
N THR A 359 -3.17 9.71 -0.47
CA THR A 359 -3.88 8.79 0.41
C THR A 359 -3.02 7.56 0.67
N HIS A 360 -2.53 7.42 1.89
CA HIS A 360 -1.70 6.30 2.34
C HIS A 360 -2.44 5.39 3.31
N THR A 361 -1.96 4.14 3.42
CA THR A 361 -2.35 3.24 4.51
C THR A 361 -1.90 3.79 5.87
N MET A 362 -2.53 3.33 6.96
CA MET A 362 -2.34 3.88 8.31
C MET A 362 -0.86 4.04 8.72
N THR A 363 0.00 3.08 8.38
CA THR A 363 1.43 3.10 8.70
C THR A 363 2.14 4.35 8.14
N TYR A 364 1.71 4.82 6.97
CA TYR A 364 2.35 5.91 6.23
C TYR A 364 1.44 7.14 6.08
N LYS A 365 0.30 7.18 6.81
CA LYS A 365 -0.75 8.19 6.65
C LYS A 365 -0.27 9.64 6.76
N ALA A 366 0.77 9.88 7.56
CA ALA A 366 1.29 11.22 7.80
C ALA A 366 2.44 11.62 6.85
N ASP A 367 2.79 10.76 5.88
CA ASP A 367 3.91 11.01 4.98
C ASP A 367 3.48 11.85 3.77
N GLU A 368 4.45 12.59 3.24
CA GLU A 368 4.34 13.42 2.03
C GLU A 368 5.46 13.03 1.07
N VAL A 369 5.15 12.13 0.13
CA VAL A 369 6.15 11.47 -0.71
C VAL A 369 6.46 12.29 -1.96
N ILE A 370 5.44 12.69 -2.73
CA ILE A 370 5.55 13.43 -3.99
C ILE A 370 5.12 14.89 -3.79
N HIS A 371 4.00 15.13 -3.13
CA HIS A 371 3.37 16.44 -2.93
C HIS A 371 3.47 16.91 -1.49
N GLN A 372 3.48 18.23 -1.31
CA GLN A 372 3.42 18.88 0.00
C GLN A 372 2.07 19.59 0.15
N TYR A 373 1.26 19.14 1.10
CA TYR A 373 -0.10 19.60 1.39
C TYR A 373 -0.42 19.69 2.89
N ILE A 374 0.42 19.09 3.75
CA ILE A 374 0.34 19.13 5.21
C ILE A 374 1.14 20.33 5.72
N ASN A 375 0.44 21.47 5.89
CA ASN A 375 1.01 22.59 6.64
C ASN A 375 0.94 22.29 8.15
N GLY A 376 1.96 22.64 8.94
CA GLY A 376 2.18 22.12 10.31
C GLY A 376 0.95 21.95 11.24
N ALA A 377 -0.05 22.85 11.21
CA ALA A 377 -1.28 22.71 12.00
C ALA A 377 -2.23 21.58 11.55
N ASN A 378 -2.17 21.18 10.28
CA ASN A 378 -2.98 20.13 9.67
C ASN A 378 -2.41 18.73 9.89
N GLN A 379 -1.12 18.60 10.23
CA GLN A 379 -0.46 17.31 10.43
C GLN A 379 -1.12 16.52 11.56
N GLU A 380 -1.34 17.16 12.71
CA GLU A 380 -2.00 16.54 13.88
C GLU A 380 -3.45 16.12 13.58
N VAL A 381 -4.09 16.77 12.60
CA VAL A 381 -5.48 16.55 12.23
C VAL A 381 -5.60 15.35 11.31
N TYR A 382 -4.79 15.34 10.25
CA TYR A 382 -4.76 14.26 9.28
C TYR A 382 -4.13 12.98 9.85
N SER A 383 -3.30 13.08 10.90
CA SER A 383 -2.69 11.91 11.54
C SER A 383 -3.63 11.14 12.49
N LYS A 384 -4.88 11.57 12.70
CA LYS A 384 -5.84 10.80 13.51
C LYS A 384 -6.13 9.43 12.87
N ASN A 385 -6.48 8.43 13.68
CA ASN A 385 -6.64 7.03 13.27
C ASN A 385 -7.86 6.72 12.37
N TYR A 386 -8.49 7.73 11.78
CA TYR A 386 -9.39 7.53 10.64
C TYR A 386 -8.59 7.09 9.42
N ILE A 387 -9.17 6.29 8.55
CA ILE A 387 -8.48 5.74 7.38
C ILE A 387 -9.23 6.04 6.10
N TRP A 388 -8.47 6.27 5.04
CA TRP A 388 -8.92 6.37 3.65
C TRP A 388 -8.23 5.30 2.80
N ALA A 389 -7.45 4.41 3.42
CA ALA A 389 -6.87 3.28 2.75
C ALA A 389 -6.74 2.07 3.69
N LEU A 390 -6.89 0.89 3.11
CA LEU A 390 -6.75 -0.41 3.78
C LEU A 390 -5.69 -1.25 3.08
N LEU A 391 -4.91 -1.98 3.88
CA LEU A 391 -4.05 -3.07 3.40
C LEU A 391 -4.62 -4.40 3.90
N VAL A 392 -5.15 -5.18 2.96
CA VAL A 392 -5.72 -6.51 3.24
C VAL A 392 -4.81 -7.60 2.70
N ALA A 393 -4.41 -8.54 3.56
CA ALA A 393 -3.42 -9.57 3.31
C ALA A 393 -4.00 -10.80 2.59
N THR A 394 -4.83 -10.58 1.57
CA THR A 394 -5.45 -11.61 0.73
C THR A 394 -5.70 -11.10 -0.70
N ASP A 395 -6.14 -12.00 -1.58
CA ASP A 395 -6.83 -11.63 -2.83
C ASP A 395 -8.25 -11.16 -2.49
N PHE A 396 -8.33 -9.96 -1.93
CA PHE A 396 -9.51 -9.40 -1.29
C PHE A 396 -10.64 -9.13 -2.28
N ARG A 397 -11.88 -9.36 -1.82
CA ARG A 397 -13.10 -8.91 -2.49
C ARG A 397 -13.47 -7.53 -1.95
N TYR A 398 -13.49 -6.53 -2.79
CA TYR A 398 -13.78 -5.16 -2.35
C TYR A 398 -15.30 -4.93 -2.34
N ALA A 399 -15.76 -3.92 -1.63
CA ALA A 399 -17.17 -3.60 -1.60
C ALA A 399 -17.66 -3.11 -2.98
N ARG A 400 -18.94 -3.31 -3.26
CA ARG A 400 -19.61 -2.68 -4.42
C ARG A 400 -19.71 -1.18 -4.24
N GLU A 401 -19.86 -0.47 -5.36
CA GLU A 401 -20.08 0.96 -5.43
C GLU A 401 -21.14 1.46 -4.43
N GLY A 402 -20.77 2.38 -3.55
CA GLY A 402 -21.62 2.98 -2.52
C GLY A 402 -22.05 2.04 -1.40
N LYS A 403 -21.42 0.85 -1.28
CA LYS A 403 -21.64 -0.07 -0.16
C LYS A 403 -20.52 0.07 0.84
N VAL A 404 -20.79 0.77 1.94
CA VAL A 404 -19.87 0.90 3.07
C VAL A 404 -19.25 -0.44 3.46
N ILE A 405 -17.95 -0.43 3.81
CA ILE A 405 -17.19 -1.64 4.09
C ILE A 405 -17.80 -2.44 5.25
N GLY A 406 -18.30 -1.77 6.28
CA GLY A 406 -19.02 -2.38 7.39
C GLY A 406 -19.28 -1.37 8.51
N THR A 407 -20.52 -1.36 9.00
CA THR A 407 -20.97 -0.46 10.07
C THR A 407 -22.01 -1.14 10.97
N LEU A 408 -22.34 -0.50 12.10
CA LEU A 408 -23.46 -0.87 12.95
C LEU A 408 -24.51 0.25 12.90
N GLY A 409 -25.55 0.03 12.08
CA GLY A 409 -26.67 0.96 11.96
C GLY A 409 -27.76 0.70 13.00
N ALA A 410 -28.83 1.49 12.95
CA ALA A 410 -29.99 1.35 13.83
C ALA A 410 -30.67 -0.04 13.75
N ASN A 411 -30.53 -0.71 12.60
CA ASN A 411 -31.13 -2.02 12.32
C ASN A 411 -30.15 -3.19 12.47
N GLY A 412 -28.95 -2.96 13.01
CA GLY A 412 -27.91 -3.97 13.16
C GLY A 412 -26.73 -3.78 12.20
N TYR A 413 -25.95 -4.84 12.02
CA TYR A 413 -24.77 -4.83 11.14
C TYR A 413 -25.18 -4.63 9.68
N ASP A 414 -24.45 -3.77 8.97
CA ASP A 414 -24.68 -3.47 7.56
C ASP A 414 -23.34 -3.28 6.82
N GLY A 415 -23.36 -3.35 5.49
CA GLY A 415 -22.19 -3.18 4.62
C GLY A 415 -21.68 -4.47 3.99
N ALA A 416 -20.50 -4.39 3.38
CA ALA A 416 -19.87 -5.50 2.66
C ALA A 416 -19.30 -6.60 3.58
N TYR A 417 -18.92 -6.24 4.80
CA TYR A 417 -18.29 -7.11 5.79
C TYR A 417 -18.96 -6.94 7.17
N CYS A 418 -20.16 -7.51 7.27
CA CYS A 418 -21.10 -7.28 8.37
C CYS A 418 -21.44 -8.54 9.19
N THR A 419 -20.72 -9.65 8.99
CA THR A 419 -20.95 -10.89 9.74
C THR A 419 -20.67 -10.69 11.24
N PRO A 420 -21.63 -10.88 12.15
CA PRO A 420 -21.41 -10.65 13.58
C PRO A 420 -20.20 -11.45 14.12
N SER A 421 -19.37 -10.82 14.96
CA SER A 421 -18.08 -11.37 15.48
C SER A 421 -16.97 -11.54 14.45
N HIS A 422 -17.25 -11.28 13.17
CA HIS A 422 -16.30 -11.28 12.05
C HIS A 422 -16.52 -10.06 11.15
N SER A 423 -17.03 -8.95 11.71
CA SER A 423 -17.36 -7.75 10.93
C SER A 423 -16.22 -6.75 10.95
N PHE A 424 -16.14 -5.89 9.92
CA PHE A 424 -15.23 -4.76 9.92
C PHE A 424 -15.48 -3.82 11.12
N PHE A 425 -16.76 -3.65 11.48
CA PHE A 425 -17.16 -2.85 12.63
C PHE A 425 -16.60 -3.41 13.94
N ASP A 426 -16.76 -4.71 14.19
CA ASP A 426 -16.26 -5.37 15.41
C ASP A 426 -14.74 -5.27 15.51
N TRP A 427 -14.03 -5.45 14.40
CA TRP A 427 -12.57 -5.31 14.34
C TRP A 427 -12.13 -3.86 14.61
N GLY A 428 -12.79 -2.88 13.99
CA GLY A 428 -12.46 -1.47 14.21
C GLY A 428 -12.69 -1.04 15.66
N ARG A 429 -13.70 -1.59 16.35
CA ARG A 429 -13.98 -1.33 17.78
C ARG A 429 -12.92 -1.91 18.70
N ASP A 430 -12.35 -3.06 18.34
CA ASP A 430 -11.33 -3.75 19.12
C ASP A 430 -10.33 -4.47 18.19
N ARG A 431 -9.10 -3.96 18.12
CA ARG A 431 -8.01 -4.51 17.30
C ARG A 431 -7.66 -5.97 17.62
N TYR A 432 -8.16 -6.55 18.71
CA TYR A 432 -7.95 -7.94 19.11
C TYR A 432 -9.07 -8.89 18.69
N ASN A 433 -10.24 -8.40 18.27
CA ASN A 433 -11.39 -9.20 17.83
C ASN A 433 -11.58 -9.15 16.31
N ALA A 434 -12.32 -10.10 15.72
CA ALA A 434 -12.70 -10.12 14.29
C ALA A 434 -11.53 -9.86 13.30
N ARG A 435 -10.30 -10.29 13.63
CA ARG A 435 -9.09 -10.07 12.82
C ARG A 435 -9.08 -10.80 11.48
N ASP A 436 -10.10 -11.60 11.25
CA ASP A 436 -10.38 -12.40 10.08
C ASP A 436 -11.57 -11.85 9.28
N TRP A 437 -12.09 -10.66 9.60
CA TRP A 437 -13.32 -10.09 9.00
C TRP A 437 -13.35 -10.17 7.47
N TYR A 438 -12.21 -9.92 6.81
CA TYR A 438 -12.06 -9.92 5.35
C TYR A 438 -12.22 -11.31 4.70
N LEU A 439 -12.28 -12.37 5.51
CA LEU A 439 -12.60 -13.74 5.08
C LEU A 439 -14.11 -14.01 5.04
N TYR A 440 -14.94 -13.08 5.52
CA TYR A 440 -16.39 -13.21 5.63
C TYR A 440 -17.14 -12.14 4.82
N PRO A 441 -16.93 -12.08 3.48
CA PRO A 441 -17.64 -11.14 2.63
C PRO A 441 -19.12 -11.48 2.54
N ASP A 442 -19.97 -10.46 2.52
CA ASP A 442 -21.31 -10.60 1.95
C ASP A 442 -21.17 -10.67 0.42
N ASN A 443 -21.58 -11.80 -0.16
CA ASN A 443 -21.43 -12.04 -1.61
C ASN A 443 -22.30 -11.11 -2.47
N THR A 444 -23.36 -10.54 -1.93
CA THR A 444 -24.24 -9.60 -2.63
C THR A 444 -23.64 -8.19 -2.63
N ASN A 445 -22.92 -7.82 -1.57
CA ASN A 445 -22.35 -6.48 -1.39
C ASN A 445 -20.87 -6.36 -1.78
N THR A 446 -20.23 -7.43 -2.28
CA THR A 446 -18.82 -7.43 -2.69
C THR A 446 -18.63 -7.75 -4.17
N TYR A 447 -17.50 -7.32 -4.72
CA TYR A 447 -17.04 -7.57 -6.08
C TYR A 447 -15.67 -8.28 -6.07
N ARG A 448 -15.31 -8.95 -7.17
CA ARG A 448 -14.00 -9.60 -7.35
C ARG A 448 -13.25 -9.10 -8.58
#